data_AF-A0A535CND8-F1
#
_entry.id   AF-A0A535CND8-F1
#
_cell.length_a   1.000
_cell.length_b   1.000
_cell.length_c   1.000
_cell.angle_alpha   90.00
_cell.angle_beta   90.00
_cell.angle_gamma   90.00
#
_symmetry.space_group_name_H-M   'P 1'
#
loop_
_entity.id
_entity.type
_entity.pdbx_description
1 polymer ?
#
loop_
_entity_poly.entity_id
_entity_poly.type
_entity_poly.pdbx_seq_one_letter_code
_entity_poly.pdbx_strand_id
1 'polypeptide(L)'
;MTADEELWEAGEDASENWAPVHAWRALGQLHAVNAVEPLLHLLVERVRDDWAMDELPQVYGLIGAGAIPTIEAYLADKSHQEATGLIAESLEIMTRLHPEVKPEAVAALIRLLENFEENDYELNSAIISSLVDLKVLEALPLIERAFAADRVDEFMTGDWDDVQVELGLKEAPPEEPPMLIDPFERRGQTISPDQIKIISPGVMATPNPRYFSSGISGERKTKNKKAKQSRKKNKKRR
;
A
#
# COMPACT_ATOMS: atom_id res chain seq x y z
N MET A 1 -1.10 -25.36 -13.30
CA MET A 1 -2.22 -24.64 -12.66
C MET A 1 -1.78 -23.34 -11.99
N THR A 2 -0.73 -23.31 -11.15
CA THR A 2 -0.28 -22.06 -10.49
C THR A 2 0.59 -21.15 -11.37
N ALA A 3 1.09 -21.66 -12.51
CA ALA A 3 1.96 -20.93 -13.44
C ALA A 3 1.47 -21.04 -14.90
N ASP A 4 0.16 -21.23 -15.09
CA ASP A 4 -0.41 -21.46 -16.42
C ASP A 4 -0.80 -20.13 -17.06
N GLU A 5 -0.02 -19.68 -18.04
CA GLU A 5 -0.13 -18.39 -18.72
C GLU A 5 -1.39 -18.30 -19.61
N GLU A 6 -1.92 -19.44 -20.05
CA GLU A 6 -3.02 -19.56 -21.02
C GLU A 6 -4.41 -19.26 -20.41
N LEU A 7 -4.54 -19.28 -19.08
CA LEU A 7 -5.80 -19.05 -18.35
C LEU A 7 -6.19 -17.56 -18.23
N TRP A 8 -5.28 -16.64 -18.54
CA TRP A 8 -5.42 -15.20 -18.22
C TRP A 8 -5.82 -14.31 -19.41
N GLU A 9 -5.79 -14.83 -20.64
CA GLU A 9 -6.27 -14.09 -21.83
C GLU A 9 -7.80 -14.13 -21.99
N ALA A 10 -8.51 -14.87 -21.15
CA ALA A 10 -9.96 -14.86 -21.10
C ALA A 10 -10.44 -13.61 -20.32
N GLY A 11 -11.17 -12.71 -20.98
CA GLY A 11 -11.53 -11.38 -20.44
C GLY A 11 -12.18 -11.35 -19.03
N GLU A 12 -12.29 -10.15 -18.45
CA GLU A 12 -12.66 -9.81 -17.05
C GLU A 12 -13.82 -10.62 -16.41
N ASP A 13 -14.72 -11.21 -17.18
CA ASP A 13 -15.87 -12.01 -16.70
C ASP A 13 -15.63 -13.55 -16.71
N ALA A 14 -14.44 -14.02 -17.11
CA ALA A 14 -14.10 -15.43 -17.09
C ALA A 14 -13.75 -15.88 -15.66
N SER A 15 -14.46 -16.89 -15.15
CA SER A 15 -14.19 -17.53 -13.85
C SER A 15 -12.75 -18.06 -13.70
N GLU A 16 -12.07 -18.21 -14.83
CA GLU A 16 -10.69 -18.68 -14.98
C GLU A 16 -9.66 -17.68 -14.42
N ASN A 17 -9.91 -16.37 -14.47
CA ASN A 17 -9.04 -15.35 -13.87
C ASN A 17 -9.05 -15.37 -12.33
N TRP A 18 -10.08 -15.94 -11.72
CA TRP A 18 -10.18 -16.04 -10.26
C TRP A 18 -9.54 -17.30 -9.70
N ALA A 19 -9.28 -18.30 -10.55
CA ALA A 19 -8.77 -19.59 -10.11
C ALA A 19 -7.42 -19.47 -9.38
N PRO A 20 -6.45 -18.67 -9.84
CA PRO A 20 -5.17 -18.53 -9.16
C PRO A 20 -5.28 -17.80 -7.80
N VAL A 21 -6.08 -16.72 -7.73
CA VAL A 21 -6.36 -16.03 -6.46
C VAL A 21 -6.98 -16.98 -5.44
N HIS A 22 -7.94 -17.81 -5.85
CA HIS A 22 -8.54 -18.82 -4.98
C HIS A 22 -7.53 -19.91 -4.56
N ALA A 23 -6.64 -20.32 -5.45
CA ALA A 23 -5.59 -21.28 -5.13
C ALA A 23 -4.61 -20.73 -4.08
N TRP A 24 -4.16 -19.48 -4.23
CA TRP A 24 -3.27 -18.84 -3.26
C TRP A 24 -3.94 -18.71 -1.88
N ARG A 25 -5.20 -18.25 -1.85
CA ARG A 25 -5.98 -18.19 -0.60
C ARG A 25 -6.14 -19.55 0.06
N ALA A 26 -6.37 -20.61 -0.72
CA ALA A 26 -6.46 -21.96 -0.19
C ALA A 26 -5.12 -22.41 0.44
N LEU A 27 -3.97 -22.08 -0.16
CA LEU A 27 -2.65 -22.34 0.43
C LEU A 27 -2.47 -21.59 1.76
N GLY A 28 -2.91 -20.33 1.82
CA GLY A 28 -2.94 -19.54 3.05
C GLY A 28 -3.80 -20.20 4.13
N GLN A 29 -5.04 -20.55 3.82
CA GLN A 29 -5.97 -21.20 4.74
C GLN A 29 -5.52 -22.59 5.21
N LEU A 30 -4.69 -23.28 4.43
CA LEU A 30 -4.07 -24.56 4.80
C LEU A 30 -2.76 -24.39 5.57
N HIS A 31 -2.33 -23.16 5.82
CA HIS A 31 -1.07 -22.83 6.49
C HIS A 31 0.13 -23.52 5.82
N ALA A 32 0.14 -23.52 4.48
CA ALA A 32 1.09 -24.27 3.67
C ALA A 32 2.48 -23.60 3.66
N VAL A 33 3.27 -23.78 4.72
CA VAL A 33 4.61 -23.17 4.87
C VAL A 33 5.54 -23.45 3.69
N ASN A 34 5.49 -24.65 3.12
CA ASN A 34 6.32 -25.02 1.97
C ASN A 34 5.96 -24.24 0.68
N ALA A 35 4.83 -23.52 0.66
CA ALA A 35 4.43 -22.68 -0.46
C ALA A 35 4.99 -21.25 -0.37
N VAL A 36 5.55 -20.83 0.77
CA VAL A 36 5.99 -19.44 0.99
C VAL A 36 7.03 -19.01 -0.05
N GLU A 37 8.14 -19.75 -0.17
CA GLU A 37 9.21 -19.40 -1.12
C GLU A 37 8.74 -19.38 -2.59
N PRO A 38 8.01 -20.40 -3.11
CA PRO A 38 7.43 -20.32 -4.45
C PRO A 38 6.50 -19.12 -4.65
N LEU A 39 5.72 -18.74 -3.63
CA LEU A 39 4.81 -17.60 -3.70
C LEU A 39 5.57 -16.27 -3.63
N LEU A 40 6.72 -16.18 -2.95
CA LEU A 40 7.58 -14.98 -2.97
C LEU A 40 8.12 -14.72 -4.38
N HIS A 41 8.62 -15.76 -5.04
CA HIS A 41 9.07 -15.65 -6.44
C HIS A 41 7.91 -15.26 -7.36
N LEU A 42 6.72 -15.83 -7.15
CA LEU A 42 5.53 -15.47 -7.93
C LEU A 42 5.16 -13.99 -7.77
N LEU A 43 5.26 -13.43 -6.55
CA LEU A 43 4.99 -12.01 -6.33
C LEU A 43 5.96 -11.12 -7.11
N VAL A 44 7.25 -11.47 -7.15
CA VAL A 44 8.23 -10.74 -7.95
C VAL A 44 7.92 -10.84 -9.43
N GLU A 45 7.70 -12.05 -9.95
CA GLU A 45 7.34 -12.27 -11.37
C GLU A 45 6.07 -11.50 -11.78
N ARG A 46 5.16 -11.28 -10.83
CA ARG A 46 3.85 -10.67 -11.05
C ARG A 46 3.70 -9.33 -10.31
N VAL A 47 4.79 -8.62 -10.01
CA VAL A 47 4.76 -7.35 -9.26
C VAL A 47 4.01 -6.21 -9.97
N ARG A 48 3.56 -6.42 -11.21
CA ARG A 48 2.72 -5.49 -11.98
C ARG A 48 1.27 -5.95 -12.12
N ASP A 49 0.91 -7.06 -11.49
CA ASP A 49 -0.45 -7.56 -11.42
C ASP A 49 -1.06 -7.11 -10.09
N ASP A 50 -2.03 -6.19 -10.16
CA ASP A 50 -2.72 -5.65 -8.99
C ASP A 50 -3.28 -6.76 -8.08
N TRP A 51 -3.72 -7.89 -8.65
CA TRP A 51 -4.21 -9.02 -7.85
C TRP A 51 -3.09 -9.70 -7.06
N ALA A 52 -1.92 -9.88 -7.67
CA ALA A 52 -0.79 -10.49 -6.97
C ALA A 52 -0.29 -9.57 -5.85
N MET A 53 -0.18 -8.27 -6.13
CA MET A 53 0.23 -7.25 -5.16
C MET A 53 -0.72 -7.19 -3.95
N ASP A 54 -2.03 -7.24 -4.19
CA ASP A 54 -3.02 -7.14 -3.12
C ASP A 54 -3.22 -8.46 -2.34
N GLU A 55 -3.13 -9.61 -3.03
CA GLU A 55 -3.51 -10.91 -2.43
C GLU A 55 -2.33 -11.65 -1.81
N LEU A 56 -1.14 -11.66 -2.41
CA LEU A 56 -0.04 -12.48 -1.91
C LEU A 56 0.45 -12.05 -0.51
N PRO A 57 0.55 -10.75 -0.17
CA PRO A 57 0.83 -10.33 1.21
C PRO A 57 -0.19 -10.88 2.23
N GLN A 58 -1.48 -10.91 1.86
CA GLN A 58 -2.54 -11.48 2.69
C GLN A 58 -2.38 -13.00 2.84
N VAL A 59 -1.96 -13.68 1.77
CA VAL A 59 -1.71 -15.12 1.77
C VAL A 59 -0.56 -15.48 2.71
N TYR A 60 0.56 -14.75 2.68
CA TYR A 60 1.64 -14.97 3.65
C TYR A 60 1.17 -14.75 5.10
N GLY A 61 0.37 -13.71 5.32
CA GLY A 61 -0.25 -13.45 6.61
C GLY A 61 -1.13 -14.62 7.09
N LEU A 62 -1.93 -15.21 6.19
CA LEU A 62 -2.77 -16.39 6.49
C LEU A 62 -1.95 -17.66 6.76
N ILE A 63 -0.79 -17.83 6.12
CA ILE A 63 0.12 -18.96 6.44
C ILE A 63 0.59 -18.87 7.90
N GLY A 64 0.75 -17.65 8.41
CA GLY A 64 1.08 -17.38 9.81
C GLY A 64 2.56 -17.54 10.11
N ALA A 65 2.89 -17.69 11.40
CA ALA A 65 4.26 -17.61 11.93
C ALA A 65 5.30 -18.49 11.22
N GLY A 66 4.89 -19.62 10.63
CA GLY A 66 5.77 -20.50 9.87
C GLY A 66 6.39 -19.86 8.63
N ALA A 67 5.79 -18.78 8.10
CA ALA A 67 6.32 -18.04 6.96
C ALA A 67 7.44 -17.05 7.33
N ILE A 68 7.50 -16.59 8.59
CA ILE A 68 8.42 -15.53 9.02
C ILE A 68 9.89 -15.85 8.69
N PRO A 69 10.44 -17.04 9.00
CA PRO A 69 11.85 -17.31 8.73
C PRO A 69 12.21 -17.24 7.25
N THR A 70 11.31 -17.71 6.38
CA THR A 70 11.51 -17.67 4.92
C THR A 70 11.42 -16.25 4.38
N ILE A 71 10.44 -15.46 4.85
CA ILE A 71 10.28 -14.05 4.48
C ILE A 71 11.50 -13.23 4.94
N GLU A 72 11.93 -13.41 6.18
CA GLU A 72 13.09 -12.71 6.74
C GLU A 72 14.37 -13.06 5.97
N ALA A 73 14.60 -14.34 5.67
CA ALA A 73 15.76 -14.77 4.88
C ALA A 73 15.72 -14.19 3.46
N TYR A 74 14.54 -14.15 2.83
CA TYR A 74 14.36 -13.58 1.50
C TYR A 74 14.70 -12.08 1.47
N LEU A 75 14.18 -11.32 2.43
CA LEU A 75 14.43 -9.87 2.56
C LEU A 75 15.86 -9.53 3.01
N ALA A 76 16.54 -10.44 3.69
CA ALA A 76 17.94 -10.27 4.08
C ALA A 76 18.91 -10.40 2.88
N ASP A 77 18.53 -11.14 1.84
CA ASP A 77 19.33 -11.33 0.64
C ASP A 77 19.27 -10.11 -0.29
N LYS A 78 20.40 -9.41 -0.40
CA LYS A 78 20.52 -8.15 -1.17
C LYS A 78 20.41 -8.35 -2.69
N SER A 79 20.39 -9.58 -3.18
CA SER A 79 20.10 -9.86 -4.58
C SER A 79 18.61 -9.71 -4.92
N HIS A 80 17.73 -9.73 -3.91
CA HIS A 80 16.30 -9.45 -4.07
C HIS A 80 16.03 -7.96 -3.83
N GLN A 81 15.52 -7.28 -4.85
CA GLN A 81 15.22 -5.83 -4.79
C GLN A 81 13.78 -5.50 -5.23
N GLU A 82 13.06 -6.47 -5.78
CA GLU A 82 11.69 -6.28 -6.27
C GLU A 82 10.68 -6.76 -5.22
N ALA A 83 9.57 -6.02 -5.09
CA ALA A 83 8.48 -6.31 -4.17
C ALA A 83 8.86 -6.40 -2.68
N THR A 84 10.06 -5.93 -2.29
CA THR A 84 10.58 -6.04 -0.92
C THR A 84 9.67 -5.34 0.08
N GLY A 85 9.08 -4.19 -0.29
CA GLY A 85 8.10 -3.48 0.52
C GLY A 85 6.83 -4.29 0.81
N LEU A 86 6.21 -4.88 -0.24
CA LEU A 86 5.01 -5.72 -0.12
C LEU A 86 5.28 -6.98 0.72
N ILE A 87 6.46 -7.58 0.54
CA ILE A 87 6.89 -8.75 1.30
C ILE A 87 7.09 -8.39 2.78
N ALA A 88 7.69 -7.23 3.09
CA ALA A 88 7.85 -6.74 4.45
C ALA A 88 6.50 -6.43 5.12
N GLU A 89 5.57 -5.78 4.42
CA GLU A 89 4.21 -5.47 4.91
C GLU A 89 3.46 -6.74 5.33
N SER A 90 3.72 -7.88 4.69
CA SER A 90 3.09 -9.14 5.06
C SER A 90 3.36 -9.58 6.50
N LEU A 91 4.52 -9.21 7.08
CA LEU A 91 4.83 -9.48 8.49
C LEU A 91 3.89 -8.69 9.41
N GLU A 92 3.52 -7.49 9.02
CA GLU A 92 2.57 -6.65 9.74
C GLU A 92 1.14 -7.21 9.64
N ILE A 93 0.71 -7.54 8.41
CA ILE A 93 -0.57 -8.19 8.12
C ILE A 93 -0.72 -9.45 8.97
N MET A 94 0.34 -10.24 9.10
CA MET A 94 0.36 -11.44 9.92
C MET A 94 0.01 -11.15 11.38
N THR A 95 0.49 -10.06 11.96
CA THR A 95 0.14 -9.68 13.35
C THR A 95 -1.32 -9.26 13.50
N ARG A 96 -1.92 -8.68 12.44
CA ARG A 96 -3.34 -8.29 12.42
C ARG A 96 -4.24 -9.54 12.37
N LEU A 97 -3.82 -10.56 11.63
CA LEU A 97 -4.53 -11.85 11.50
C LEU A 97 -4.28 -12.78 12.70
N HIS A 98 -3.07 -12.74 13.24
CA HIS A 98 -2.57 -13.60 14.32
C HIS A 98 -1.84 -12.76 15.39
N PRO A 99 -2.56 -12.10 16.31
CA PRO A 99 -1.96 -11.20 17.31
C PRO A 99 -0.89 -11.86 18.18
N GLU A 100 -0.97 -13.18 18.38
CA GLU A 100 0.02 -13.98 19.10
C GLU A 100 1.39 -14.01 18.44
N VAL A 101 1.47 -13.75 17.12
CA VAL A 101 2.70 -13.76 16.31
C VAL A 101 3.42 -12.41 16.33
N LYS A 102 2.81 -11.39 16.93
CA LYS A 102 3.36 -10.03 16.98
C LYS A 102 4.82 -10.01 17.50
N PRO A 103 5.21 -10.69 18.58
CA PRO A 103 6.59 -10.65 19.07
C PRO A 103 7.60 -11.16 18.03
N GLU A 104 7.30 -12.27 17.36
CA GLU A 104 8.18 -12.85 16.35
C GLU A 104 8.30 -11.97 15.10
N ALA A 105 7.17 -11.44 14.60
CA ALA A 105 7.14 -10.57 13.42
C ALA A 105 7.86 -9.23 13.69
N VAL A 106 7.62 -8.61 14.85
CA VAL A 106 8.32 -7.37 15.25
C VAL A 106 9.82 -7.60 15.37
N ALA A 107 10.24 -8.73 15.97
CA ALA A 107 11.65 -9.04 16.08
C ALA A 107 12.32 -9.24 14.71
N ALA A 108 11.61 -9.84 13.74
CA ALA A 108 12.11 -9.95 12.36
C ALA A 108 12.23 -8.57 11.67
N LEU A 109 11.20 -7.72 11.78
CA LEU A 109 11.23 -6.35 11.25
C LEU A 109 12.40 -5.54 11.82
N ILE A 110 12.63 -5.62 13.14
CA ILE A 110 13.76 -4.94 13.78
C ILE A 110 15.10 -5.45 13.23
N ARG A 111 15.31 -6.77 13.13
CA ARG A 111 16.55 -7.35 12.58
C ARG A 111 16.79 -6.96 11.12
N LEU A 112 15.73 -6.87 10.32
CA LEU A 112 15.83 -6.39 8.94
C LEU A 112 16.23 -4.91 8.91
N LEU A 113 15.62 -4.07 9.76
CA LEU A 113 15.93 -2.65 9.84
C LEU A 113 17.33 -2.37 10.41
N GLU A 114 17.91 -3.27 11.22
CA GLU A 114 19.30 -3.12 11.70
C GLU A 114 20.30 -2.96 10.56
N ASN A 115 19.96 -3.44 9.36
CA ASN A 115 20.74 -3.34 8.13
C ASN A 115 20.29 -2.22 7.19
N PHE A 116 19.62 -1.17 7.71
CA PHE A 116 19.05 -0.08 6.90
C PHE A 116 20.04 0.62 5.95
N GLU A 117 21.34 0.63 6.29
CA GLU A 117 22.38 1.22 5.43
C GLU A 117 22.54 0.47 4.10
N GLU A 118 22.29 -0.85 4.10
CA GLU A 118 22.45 -1.73 2.94
C GLU A 118 21.12 -2.05 2.23
N ASN A 119 20.00 -1.98 2.96
CA ASN A 119 18.67 -2.16 2.39
C ASN A 119 18.34 -1.07 1.38
N ASP A 120 17.51 -1.38 0.39
CA ASP A 120 16.93 -0.34 -0.48
C ASP A 120 15.93 0.54 0.29
N TYR A 121 15.61 1.69 -0.30
CA TYR A 121 14.73 2.69 0.32
C TYR A 121 13.30 2.17 0.54
N GLU A 122 12.77 1.38 -0.41
CA GLU A 122 11.41 0.86 -0.35
C GLU A 122 11.26 -0.14 0.81
N LEU A 123 12.22 -1.05 0.95
CA LEU A 123 12.27 -1.99 2.07
C LEU A 123 12.35 -1.26 3.42
N ASN A 124 13.25 -0.29 3.56
CA ASN A 124 13.36 0.48 4.81
C ASN A 124 12.07 1.22 5.15
N SER A 125 11.47 1.90 4.17
CA SER A 125 10.21 2.61 4.34
C SER A 125 9.08 1.68 4.76
N ALA A 126 8.93 0.52 4.11
CA ALA A 126 7.92 -0.46 4.47
C ALA A 126 8.11 -1.02 5.88
N ILE A 127 9.34 -1.38 6.26
CA ILE A 127 9.64 -1.88 7.62
C ILE A 127 9.29 -0.81 8.67
N ILE A 128 9.68 0.45 8.45
CA ILE A 128 9.40 1.54 9.37
C ILE A 128 7.89 1.77 9.49
N SER A 129 7.18 1.88 8.36
CA SER A 129 5.72 2.03 8.35
C SER A 129 5.04 0.91 9.14
N SER A 130 5.44 -0.36 8.94
CA SER A 130 4.89 -1.47 9.70
C SER A 130 5.20 -1.40 11.20
N LEU A 131 6.42 -1.01 11.60
CA LEU A 131 6.76 -0.84 13.03
C LEU A 131 5.95 0.29 13.69
N VAL A 132 5.68 1.36 12.94
CA VAL A 132 4.88 2.52 13.36
C VAL A 132 3.40 2.16 13.50
N ASP A 133 2.83 1.45 12.52
CA ASP A 133 1.46 0.92 12.56
C ASP A 133 1.26 -0.02 13.75
N LEU A 134 2.26 -0.85 14.05
CA LEU A 134 2.28 -1.77 15.19
C LEU A 134 2.57 -1.10 16.54
N LYS A 135 2.85 0.21 16.55
CA LYS A 135 3.18 1.02 17.73
C LYS A 135 4.38 0.46 18.51
N VAL A 136 5.44 0.06 17.80
CA VAL A 136 6.66 -0.53 18.37
C VAL A 136 7.62 0.56 18.83
N LEU A 137 7.43 1.04 20.07
CA LEU A 137 8.26 2.12 20.64
C LEU A 137 9.74 1.72 20.85
N GLU A 138 10.03 0.44 21.04
CA GLU A 138 11.41 -0.05 21.22
C GLU A 138 12.29 0.12 19.97
N ALA A 139 11.69 0.23 18.78
CA ALA A 139 12.40 0.44 17.53
C ALA A 139 12.77 1.92 17.28
N LEU A 140 12.27 2.87 18.10
CA LEU A 140 12.47 4.31 17.91
C LEU A 140 13.92 4.72 17.66
N PRO A 141 14.92 4.30 18.47
CA PRO A 141 16.30 4.72 18.25
C PRO A 141 16.85 4.21 16.91
N LEU A 142 16.35 3.09 16.41
CA LEU A 142 16.76 2.53 15.12
C LEU A 142 16.09 3.28 13.96
N ILE A 143 14.80 3.61 14.10
CA ILE A 143 14.06 4.41 13.12
C ILE A 143 14.69 5.80 13.00
N GLU A 144 14.98 6.48 14.12
CA GLU A 144 15.64 7.80 14.12
C GLU A 144 16.99 7.76 13.39
N ARG A 145 17.78 6.70 13.61
CA ARG A 145 19.07 6.50 12.91
C ARG A 145 18.88 6.32 11.41
N ALA A 146 17.85 5.60 10.97
CA ALA A 146 17.57 5.41 9.55
C ALA A 146 17.19 6.73 8.85
N PHE A 147 16.37 7.57 9.49
CA PHE A 147 16.06 8.92 9.00
C PHE A 147 17.31 9.81 8.99
N ALA A 148 18.08 9.84 10.09
CA ALA A 148 19.30 10.64 10.18
C ALA A 148 20.37 10.26 9.15
N ALA A 149 20.34 9.02 8.66
CA ALA A 149 21.23 8.51 7.63
C ALA A 149 20.70 8.73 6.19
N ASP A 150 19.53 9.36 6.01
CA ASP A 150 18.89 9.55 4.69
C ASP A 150 18.70 8.23 3.94
N ARG A 151 18.19 7.21 4.66
CA ARG A 151 17.96 5.84 4.16
C ARG A 151 16.47 5.47 4.09
N VAL A 152 15.58 6.44 4.17
CA VAL A 152 14.12 6.27 4.19
C VAL A 152 13.52 7.10 3.06
N ASP A 153 12.60 6.53 2.29
CA ASP A 153 11.79 7.30 1.36
C ASP A 153 10.66 8.02 2.13
N GLU A 154 10.89 9.30 2.44
CA GLU A 154 9.94 10.16 3.15
C GLU A 154 8.64 10.37 2.35
N PHE A 155 8.65 10.20 1.02
CA PHE A 155 7.41 10.27 0.24
C PHE A 155 6.46 9.12 0.58
N MET A 156 7.00 7.96 0.96
CA MET A 156 6.22 6.78 1.34
C MET A 156 5.87 6.77 2.83
N THR A 157 6.82 7.12 3.70
CA THR A 157 6.69 6.94 5.15
C THR A 157 6.22 8.20 5.88
N GLY A 158 6.31 9.38 5.25
CA GLY A 158 6.30 10.66 5.97
C GLY A 158 7.68 10.96 6.56
N ASP A 159 7.83 12.17 7.09
CA ASP A 159 9.09 12.57 7.73
C ASP A 159 9.20 12.06 9.18
N TRP A 160 10.32 12.35 9.83
CA TRP A 160 10.53 11.94 11.23
C TRP A 160 9.54 12.59 12.21
N ASP A 161 9.02 13.79 11.90
CA ASP A 161 8.01 14.43 12.74
C ASP A 161 6.66 13.72 12.61
N ASP A 162 6.26 13.31 11.40
CA ASP A 162 5.06 12.50 11.15
C ASP A 162 5.11 11.19 11.95
N VAL A 163 6.25 10.49 11.92
CA VAL A 163 6.46 9.25 12.69
C VAL A 163 6.30 9.47 14.19
N GLN A 164 6.84 10.56 14.73
CA GLN A 164 6.69 10.88 16.15
C GLN A 164 5.24 11.23 16.52
N VAL A 165 4.52 11.92 15.66
CA VAL A 165 3.08 12.20 15.84
C VAL A 165 2.29 10.91 15.84
N GLU A 166 2.57 10.03 14.89
CA GLU A 166 1.84 8.77 14.74
C GLU A 166 2.10 7.79 15.91
N LEU A 167 3.30 7.82 16.49
CA LEU A 167 3.62 7.07 17.71
C LEU A 167 3.12 7.76 19.00
N GLY A 168 2.48 8.92 18.89
CA GLY A 168 1.92 9.67 20.01
C GLY A 168 2.96 10.37 20.89
N LEU A 169 4.16 10.61 20.36
CA LEU A 169 5.26 11.31 21.04
C LEU A 169 5.19 12.83 20.84
N LYS A 170 4.53 13.28 19.77
CA LYS A 170 4.34 14.70 19.41
C LYS A 170 2.87 14.97 19.10
N GLU A 171 2.41 16.20 19.36
CA GLU A 171 1.09 16.64 18.91
C GLU A 171 1.11 16.93 17.41
N ALA A 172 0.05 16.54 16.71
CA ALA A 172 -0.12 16.86 15.30
C ALA A 172 -0.18 18.39 15.11
N PRO A 173 0.48 18.94 14.08
CA PRO A 173 0.33 20.34 13.76
C PRO A 173 -1.15 20.66 13.48
N PRO A 174 -1.61 21.88 13.80
CA PRO A 174 -3.00 22.28 13.52
C PRO A 174 -3.27 22.13 12.02
N GLU A 175 -4.37 21.47 11.65
CA GLU A 175 -4.78 21.29 10.25
C GLU A 175 -4.80 22.65 9.55
N GLU A 176 -3.87 22.86 8.60
CA GLU A 176 -3.93 24.03 7.76
C GLU A 176 -5.21 23.95 6.93
N PRO A 177 -6.06 25.00 6.92
CA PRO A 177 -7.26 24.98 6.13
C PRO A 177 -6.89 24.70 4.68
N PRO A 178 -7.60 23.80 3.98
CA PRO A 178 -7.25 23.41 2.62
C PRO A 178 -7.09 24.68 1.80
N MET A 179 -5.96 24.82 1.09
CA MET A 179 -5.72 25.96 0.21
C MET A 179 -6.95 26.14 -0.68
N LEU A 180 -7.76 27.15 -0.36
CA LEU A 180 -8.84 27.59 -1.22
C LEU A 180 -8.13 28.21 -2.43
N ILE A 181 -7.93 27.43 -3.49
CA ILE A 181 -7.51 27.96 -4.78
C ILE A 181 -8.57 28.99 -5.16
N ASP A 182 -8.26 30.28 -5.02
CA ASP A 182 -9.17 31.33 -5.45
C ASP A 182 -9.33 31.20 -6.98
N PRO A 183 -10.54 30.91 -7.49
CA PRO A 183 -10.78 30.79 -8.93
C PRO A 183 -10.44 32.07 -9.72
N PHE A 184 -10.22 33.20 -9.02
CA PHE A 184 -9.98 34.51 -9.61
C PHE A 184 -8.51 34.98 -9.54
N GLU A 185 -7.60 34.30 -8.83
CA GLU A 185 -6.18 34.68 -8.76
C GLU A 185 -5.46 34.58 -10.13
N ARG A 186 -6.04 33.84 -11.10
CA ARG A 186 -5.52 33.78 -12.48
C ARG A 186 -5.81 35.02 -13.36
N ARG A 187 -6.51 36.06 -12.87
CA ARG A 187 -6.82 37.27 -13.68
C ARG A 187 -5.79 38.40 -13.61
N GLY A 188 -4.65 38.20 -12.97
CA GLY A 188 -3.63 39.24 -12.80
C GLY A 188 -2.41 39.15 -13.73
N GLN A 189 -2.18 38.02 -14.40
CA GLN A 189 -1.02 37.86 -15.28
C GLN A 189 -1.40 38.21 -16.72
N THR A 190 -0.94 39.36 -17.20
CA THR A 190 -0.96 39.69 -18.62
C THR A 190 -0.05 38.70 -19.34
N ILE A 191 -0.64 37.68 -19.95
CA ILE A 191 0.06 36.81 -20.90
C ILE A 191 0.52 37.73 -22.05
N SER A 192 1.83 37.93 -22.18
CA SER A 192 2.39 38.64 -23.32
C SER A 192 2.00 37.88 -24.60
N PRO A 193 1.58 38.56 -25.69
CA PRO A 193 1.24 37.92 -26.96
C PRO A 193 2.32 36.94 -27.46
N ASP A 194 3.58 37.17 -27.08
CA ASP A 194 4.75 36.36 -27.47
C ASP A 194 4.84 35.00 -26.76
N GLN A 195 4.05 34.78 -25.70
CA GLN A 195 4.03 33.52 -24.93
C GLN A 195 2.98 32.51 -25.42
N ILE A 196 2.14 32.91 -26.39
CA ILE A 196 1.15 32.01 -26.99
C ILE A 196 1.87 31.13 -28.03
N LYS A 197 2.52 30.05 -27.59
CA LYS A 197 2.85 28.94 -28.48
C LYS A 197 1.54 28.27 -28.88
N ILE A 198 1.11 28.50 -30.11
CA ILE A 198 -0.01 27.78 -30.74
C ILE A 198 0.38 26.29 -30.75
N ILE A 199 -0.22 25.50 -29.87
CA ILE A 199 -0.17 24.05 -29.91
C ILE A 199 -0.85 23.65 -31.23
N SER A 200 -0.11 23.01 -32.13
CA SER A 200 -0.65 22.51 -33.40
C SER A 200 -1.83 21.56 -33.13
N PRO A 201 -2.85 21.47 -34.02
CA PRO A 201 -4.10 20.74 -33.76
C PRO A 201 -3.99 19.21 -33.77
N GLY A 202 -2.82 18.64 -33.47
CA GLY A 202 -2.52 17.21 -33.60
C GLY A 202 -2.68 16.37 -32.34
N VAL A 203 -2.98 16.95 -31.17
CA VAL A 203 -3.16 16.19 -29.92
C VAL A 203 -4.52 16.50 -29.31
N MET A 204 -5.58 15.96 -29.93
CA MET A 204 -6.82 15.69 -29.21
C MET A 204 -6.52 14.53 -28.25
N ALA A 205 -6.00 14.85 -27.06
CA ALA A 205 -6.02 13.92 -25.95
C ALA A 205 -7.49 13.72 -25.58
N THR A 206 -8.02 12.55 -25.94
CA THR A 206 -9.29 12.07 -25.39
C THR A 206 -9.18 12.08 -23.86
N PRO A 207 -10.13 12.68 -23.11
CA PRO A 207 -10.08 12.66 -21.66
C PRO A 207 -10.10 11.22 -21.15
N ASN A 208 -8.99 10.75 -20.59
CA ASN A 208 -8.93 9.46 -19.92
C ASN A 208 -9.70 9.58 -18.58
N PRO A 209 -10.85 8.91 -18.39
CA PRO A 209 -11.68 9.11 -17.20
C PRO A 209 -11.07 8.53 -15.90
N ARG A 210 -9.92 7.84 -15.98
CA ARG A 210 -9.38 7.03 -14.87
C ARG A 210 -8.64 7.80 -13.78
N TYR A 211 -8.41 9.11 -13.91
CA TYR A 211 -7.65 9.89 -12.91
C TYR A 211 -8.50 10.71 -11.93
N PHE A 212 -9.81 10.48 -11.86
CA PHE A 212 -10.70 11.06 -10.84
C PHE A 212 -11.45 10.00 -10.05
N SER A 213 -10.73 9.14 -9.31
CA SER A 213 -11.30 8.45 -8.14
C SER A 213 -10.25 7.81 -7.22
N SER A 214 -9.65 8.60 -6.35
CA SER A 214 -9.21 8.12 -5.03
C SER A 214 -9.40 9.27 -4.03
N GLY A 215 -10.63 9.33 -3.51
CA GLY A 215 -11.01 10.31 -2.51
C GLY A 215 -10.56 9.90 -1.12
N ILE A 216 -9.88 10.82 -0.44
CA ILE A 216 -10.25 11.35 0.88
C ILE A 216 -11.10 10.38 1.72
N SER A 217 -10.43 9.68 2.63
CA SER A 217 -11.04 8.98 3.75
C SER A 217 -11.56 9.98 4.78
N GLY A 218 -12.80 10.45 4.60
CA GLY A 218 -13.49 11.29 5.58
C GLY A 218 -14.91 11.58 5.14
N GLU A 219 -15.89 11.25 5.98
CA GLU A 219 -17.32 11.61 5.82
C GLU A 219 -18.16 10.91 4.72
N ARG A 220 -18.36 9.60 4.82
CA ARG A 220 -19.49 8.91 4.13
C ARG A 220 -20.49 8.19 5.03
N LYS A 221 -20.61 8.58 6.31
CA LYS A 221 -21.63 7.99 7.22
C LYS A 221 -22.93 8.79 7.41
N THR A 222 -23.13 9.97 6.81
CA THR A 222 -24.34 10.79 7.09
C THR A 222 -25.28 11.08 5.91
N LYS A 223 -24.93 10.78 4.65
CA LYS A 223 -25.83 11.02 3.49
C LYS A 223 -26.79 9.87 3.15
N ASN A 224 -26.54 8.63 3.59
CA ASN A 224 -27.37 7.47 3.25
C ASN A 224 -28.69 7.34 4.04
N LYS A 225 -28.92 8.17 5.07
CA LYS A 225 -30.18 8.14 5.85
C LYS A 225 -31.30 8.97 5.23
N LYS A 226 -30.99 10.08 4.53
CA LYS A 226 -32.00 10.96 3.90
C LYS A 226 -32.50 10.44 2.54
N ALA A 227 -31.67 9.71 1.78
CA ALA A 227 -32.07 9.12 0.49
C ALA A 227 -33.07 7.94 0.65
N LYS A 228 -32.97 7.17 1.74
CA LYS A 228 -33.88 6.04 2.03
C LYS A 228 -35.29 6.51 2.46
N GLN A 229 -35.40 7.67 3.12
CA GLN A 229 -36.69 8.25 3.53
C GLN A 229 -37.47 8.89 2.36
N SER A 230 -36.78 9.48 1.37
CA SER A 230 -37.43 10.01 0.16
C SER A 230 -38.03 8.89 -0.72
N ARG A 231 -37.31 7.77 -0.88
CA ARG A 231 -37.77 6.62 -1.68
C ARG A 231 -38.97 5.88 -1.08
N LYS A 232 -39.16 5.89 0.24
CA LYS A 232 -40.36 5.33 0.89
C LYS A 232 -41.61 6.23 0.75
N LYS A 233 -41.44 7.55 0.57
CA LYS A 233 -42.57 8.48 0.47
C LYS A 233 -43.20 8.50 -0.94
N ASN A 234 -42.42 8.24 -1.99
CA ASN A 234 -42.93 8.15 -3.37
C ASN A 234 -43.58 6.81 -3.74
N LYS A 235 -43.38 5.74 -2.95
CA LYS A 235 -44.02 4.43 -3.20
C LYS A 235 -45.43 4.30 -2.58
N LYS A 236 -45.93 5.33 -1.88
CA LYS A 236 -47.29 5.39 -1.31
C LYS A 236 -48.23 6.34 -2.07
N ARG A 237 -47.81 6.86 -3.23
CA ARG A 237 -48.59 7.81 -4.05
C ARG A 237 -48.78 7.36 -5.51
N ARG A 238 -48.64 6.06 -5.77
CA ARG A 238 -49.12 5.41 -6.98
C ARG A 238 -50.00 4.24 -6.58
#